data_AF-A0A439NYZ6-F1
#
_entry.id   AF-A0A439NYZ6-F1
#
_cell.length_a   1.000
_cell.length_b   1.000
_cell.length_c   1.000
_cell.angle_alpha   90.00
_cell.angle_beta   90.00
_cell.angle_gamma   90.00
#
_symmetry.space_group_name_H-M   'P 1'
#
loop_
_entity.id
_entity.type
_entity.pdbx_description
1 polymer ?
#
loop_
_entity_poly.entity_id
_entity_poly.type
_entity_poly.pdbx_seq_one_letter_code
_entity_poly.pdbx_strand_id
1 'polypeptide(L)' 'MADGSYTSKVYRKQGGNELVVASGGKVTVEAGGAIILPTADPHVVGALWNNAGTITVSAG' A
#
# COMPACT_ATOMS: atom_id res chain seq x y z
N MET A 1 5.07 24.51 -19.45
CA MET A 1 4.21 24.36 -18.25
C MET A 1 3.76 22.90 -18.23
N ALA A 2 4.06 22.16 -17.16
CA ALA A 2 3.58 20.78 -17.03
C ALA A 2 2.11 20.82 -16.57
N ASP A 3 1.20 20.35 -17.41
CA ASP A 3 -0.22 20.22 -17.08
C ASP A 3 -0.39 19.17 -15.96
N GLY A 4 -1.08 19.56 -14.89
CA GLY A 4 -1.35 18.73 -13.71
C GLY A 4 -2.27 17.53 -13.96
N SER A 5 -2.78 17.37 -15.19
CA SER A 5 -3.71 16.30 -15.57
C SER A 5 -3.03 14.97 -15.90
N TYR A 6 -1.70 14.91 -16.05
CA TYR A 6 -0.94 13.68 -16.36
C TYR A 6 -0.32 13.01 -15.14
N THR A 7 -0.91 13.14 -13.96
CA THR A 7 -0.39 12.47 -12.75
C THR A 7 -0.72 10.97 -12.77
N SER A 8 0.26 10.12 -12.48
CA SER A 8 0.04 8.68 -12.38
C SER A 8 -0.90 8.39 -11.21
N LYS A 9 -1.87 7.50 -11.41
CA LYS A 9 -2.85 7.15 -10.35
C LYS A 9 -2.22 6.34 -9.21
N VAL A 10 -1.04 5.77 -9.44
CA VAL A 10 -0.20 5.19 -8.39
C VAL A 10 1.12 5.96 -8.39
N TYR A 11 1.49 6.56 -7.26
CA TYR A 11 2.68 7.39 -7.15
C TYR A 11 3.24 7.37 -5.73
N ARG A 12 4.53 7.64 -5.59
CA ARG A 12 5.12 7.92 -4.27
C ARG A 12 4.85 9.35 -3.90
N LYS A 13 4.39 9.59 -2.67
CA LYS A 13 4.21 10.94 -2.14
C LYS A 13 5.57 11.64 -2.06
N GLN A 14 5.66 12.85 -2.61
CA GLN A 14 6.94 13.58 -2.65
C GLN A 14 7.45 13.87 -1.24
N GLY A 15 8.76 13.62 -1.03
CA GLY A 15 9.42 13.83 0.24
C GLY A 15 9.06 12.84 1.36
N GLY A 16 8.32 11.76 1.05
CA GLY A 16 7.91 10.77 2.04
C GLY A 16 8.15 9.33 1.61
N ASN A 17 7.76 8.40 2.50
CA ASN A 17 7.89 6.95 2.32
C ASN A 17 6.55 6.29 1.95
N GLU A 18 5.57 7.08 1.52
CA GLU A 18 4.19 6.65 1.26
C GLU A 18 3.96 6.39 -0.22
N LEU A 19 3.35 5.25 -0.55
CA LEU A 19 2.80 4.97 -1.88
C LEU A 19 1.30 5.28 -1.86
N VAL A 20 0.86 6.17 -2.74
CA VAL A 20 -0.53 6.61 -2.85
C VAL A 20 -1.15 5.99 -4.09
N VAL A 21 -2.35 5.42 -3.92
CA VAL A 21 -3.23 4.98 -5.00
C VAL A 21 -4.42 5.93 -5.03
N ALA A 22 -4.42 6.87 -5.97
CA ALA A 22 -5.49 7.84 -6.16
C ALA A 22 -6.76 7.19 -6.75
N SER A 23 -7.88 7.92 -6.74
CA SER A 23 -9.16 7.44 -7.27
C SER A 23 -9.04 6.91 -8.71
N GLY A 24 -9.55 5.70 -8.92
CA GLY A 24 -9.44 4.95 -10.19
C GLY A 24 -8.12 4.20 -10.38
N GLY A 25 -7.14 4.36 -9.48
CA GLY A 25 -5.91 3.59 -9.44
C GLY A 25 -6.13 2.17 -8.91
N LYS A 26 -5.27 1.24 -9.32
CA LYS A 26 -5.28 -0.15 -8.89
C LYS A 26 -3.87 -0.71 -8.79
N VAL A 27 -3.67 -1.64 -7.86
CA VAL A 27 -2.47 -2.46 -7.78
C VAL A 27 -2.87 -3.88 -8.18
N THR A 28 -2.42 -4.31 -9.35
CA THR A 28 -2.58 -5.70 -9.82
C THR A 28 -1.29 -6.46 -9.51
N VAL A 29 -1.42 -7.64 -8.92
CA VAL A 29 -0.30 -8.56 -8.74
C VAL A 29 -0.35 -9.57 -9.88
N GLU A 30 0.64 -9.48 -10.77
CA GLU A 30 0.78 -10.41 -11.90
C GLU A 30 1.21 -11.80 -11.41
N ALA A 31 1.07 -12.81 -12.27
CA ALA A 31 1.45 -14.19 -11.95
C ALA A 31 2.91 -14.29 -11.47
N GLY A 32 3.11 -14.97 -10.34
CA GLY A 32 4.42 -15.08 -9.68
C GLY A 32 4.79 -13.91 -8.76
N GLY A 33 4.00 -12.83 -8.74
CA GLY A 33 4.14 -11.74 -7.77
C GLY A 33 3.47 -12.06 -6.43
N ALA A 34 3.88 -11.35 -5.38
CA ALA A 34 3.27 -11.44 -4.05
C ALA A 34 3.36 -10.11 -3.29
N ILE A 35 2.38 -9.86 -2.42
CA ILE A 35 2.45 -8.82 -1.38
C ILE A 35 2.73 -9.55 -0.06
N ILE A 36 3.90 -9.28 0.53
CA ILE A 36 4.30 -9.89 1.80
C ILE A 36 4.01 -8.90 2.92
N LEU A 37 3.25 -9.37 3.91
CA LEU A 37 2.91 -8.64 5.13
C LEU A 37 3.76 -9.18 6.29
N PRO A 38 4.08 -8.36 7.31
CA PRO A 38 4.71 -8.84 8.52
C PRO A 38 3.83 -9.87 9.23
N THR A 39 4.45 -10.90 9.82
CA THR A 39 3.76 -11.95 10.58
C THR A 39 3.67 -11.66 12.08
N ALA A 40 4.48 -10.71 12.56
CA ALA A 40 4.35 -10.13 13.89
C ALA A 40 3.49 -8.88 13.81
N ASP A 41 2.67 -8.64 14.84
CA ASP A 41 1.90 -7.41 14.95
C ASP A 41 2.87 -6.20 14.97
N PRO A 42 2.76 -5.26 14.02
CA PRO A 42 3.62 -4.08 13.98
C PRO A 42 3.37 -3.11 15.14
N HIS A 43 2.31 -3.27 15.95
CA HIS A 43 1.94 -2.32 17.02
C HIS A 43 1.75 -0.88 16.50
N VAL A 44 1.21 -0.77 15.28
CA VAL A 44 0.89 0.50 14.61
C VAL A 44 -0.57 0.44 14.22
N VAL A 45 -1.40 1.25 14.89
CA VAL A 45 -2.84 1.34 14.64
C VAL A 45 -3.12 1.47 13.13
N GLY A 46 -3.94 0.57 12.59
CA GLY A 46 -4.35 0.60 11.19
C GLY A 46 -3.42 -0.14 10.23
N ALA A 47 -2.25 -0.63 10.68
CA ALA A 47 -1.36 -1.41 9.84
C ALA A 47 -1.95 -2.79 9.53
N LEU A 48 -1.84 -3.23 8.28
CA LEU A 48 -2.19 -4.59 7.86
C LEU A 48 -1.05 -5.56 8.18
N TRP A 49 -1.37 -6.72 8.74
CA TRP A 49 -0.40 -7.78 9.03
C TRP A 49 -0.99 -9.18 8.78
N ASN A 50 -0.13 -10.19 8.60
CA ASN A 50 -0.55 -11.58 8.43
C ASN A 50 -0.58 -12.30 9.78
N ASN A 51 -1.78 -12.51 10.30
CA ASN A 51 -2.00 -13.32 11.48
C ASN A 51 -2.25 -14.78 11.07
N ALA A 52 -1.17 -15.56 10.95
CA ALA A 52 -1.22 -16.99 10.67
C ALA A 52 -2.19 -17.38 9.53
N GLY A 53 -2.13 -16.64 8.40
CA GLY A 53 -3.00 -16.87 7.24
C GLY A 53 -4.22 -15.96 7.13
N THR A 54 -4.49 -15.09 8.12
CA THR A 54 -5.55 -14.08 8.06
C THR A 54 -4.97 -12.68 7.96
N ILE A 55 -5.44 -11.85 7.02
CA ILE A 55 -5.08 -10.42 7.01
C ILE A 55 -5.86 -9.73 8.12
N THR A 56 -5.14 -9.10 9.04
CA THR A 56 -5.70 -8.39 10.21
C THR A 56 -5.23 -6.94 10.24
N VAL A 57 -6.01 -6.06 10.87
CA VAL A 57 -5.62 -4.67 11.16
C VAL A 57 -5.12 -4.59 12.60
N SER A 58 -3.92 -4.06 12.80
CA SER A 58 -3.35 -3.83 14.13
C SER A 58 -4.13 -2.76 14.89
N ALA A 59 -4.31 -2.98 16.19
CA ALA A 59 -4.97 -2.05 17.10
C ALA A 59 -3.99 -1.15 17.89
N GLY A 60 -2.68 -1.30 17.65
CA GLY A 60 -1.63 -0.62 18.42
C GLY A 60 -1.08 -1.49 19.55
#